data_AF-A0A358DDD3-F1
#
_entry.id   AF-A0A358DDD3-F1
#
_cell.length_a   1.000
_cell.length_b   1.000
_cell.length_c   1.000
_cell.angle_alpha   90.00
_cell.angle_beta   90.00
_cell.angle_gamma   90.00
#
_symmetry.space_group_name_H-M   'P 1'
#
loop_
_entity.id
_entity.type
_entity.pdbx_description
1 polymer ?
#
loop_
_entity_poly.entity_id
_entity_poly.type
_entity_poly.pdbx_seq_one_letter_code
_entity_poly.pdbx_strand_id
1 'polypeptide(L)'
;VGARHRHELGDLAPLVESIRRGGLLQPITITLEGHLICGARRLAAIKQLAWKTVNVWVRSGVSDRLGQLLAEQDDNLLHKPLTQLEAAGLYRELKALLAEDAARRQEATRFRPADDAGEDGPGKLPGPWDTPSGEARVQAAKMVTGRDSHKSLERIGRIEDLAADESQPDAVRRQAAEEIARLRAGGSVHPSHLRVNAELSLAELDHLATDQTQPAELRERARAEAAAVRDSERAAKAAELDALAKAALARVKAAKATGRKGRRPVLTAVETGEPVPFPLSVFTATWDDMVSWWTHYDPALVGPALTDEQWDRFEQTLSGTIAFADAARTARQARGEQSA
;
A
#
# COMPACT_ATOMS: atom_id res chain seq x y z
N VAL A 1 -36.85 -5.07 4.05
CA VAL A 1 -35.58 -5.02 3.27
C VAL A 1 -35.79 -5.90 2.06
N GLY A 2 -35.74 -5.36 0.84
CA GLY A 2 -35.97 -6.13 -0.38
C GLY A 2 -34.88 -7.19 -0.65
N ALA A 3 -35.11 -8.07 -1.63
CA ALA A 3 -34.14 -9.08 -2.04
C ALA A 3 -32.83 -8.41 -2.50
N ARG A 4 -31.67 -8.93 -2.11
CA ARG A 4 -30.35 -8.38 -2.43
C ARG A 4 -29.45 -9.46 -3.01
N HIS A 5 -28.44 -9.06 -3.78
CA HIS A 5 -27.48 -9.98 -4.38
C HIS A 5 -26.26 -10.20 -3.47
N ARG A 6 -25.80 -9.17 -2.74
CA ARG A 6 -24.72 -9.28 -1.76
C ARG A 6 -25.28 -9.49 -0.34
N HIS A 7 -25.10 -10.70 0.19
CA HIS A 7 -25.57 -11.10 1.52
C HIS A 7 -24.47 -11.00 2.58
N GLU A 8 -23.22 -11.21 2.19
CA GLU A 8 -22.08 -11.12 3.10
C GLU A 8 -21.75 -9.66 3.41
N LEU A 9 -21.99 -9.29 4.66
CA LEU A 9 -21.75 -7.95 5.16
C LEU A 9 -20.31 -7.74 5.62
N GLY A 10 -19.48 -8.78 5.70
CA GLY A 10 -18.10 -8.71 6.18
C GLY A 10 -17.99 -8.25 7.65
N ASP A 11 -16.79 -7.84 8.06
CA ASP A 11 -16.59 -7.25 9.39
C ASP A 11 -17.26 -5.86 9.47
N LEU A 12 -18.10 -5.72 10.49
CA LEU A 12 -18.87 -4.51 10.80
C LEU A 12 -18.35 -3.80 12.06
N ALA A 13 -17.47 -4.41 12.86
CA ALA A 13 -17.02 -3.84 14.12
C ALA A 13 -16.38 -2.45 13.95
N PRO A 14 -15.50 -2.19 12.95
CA PRO A 14 -14.96 -0.85 12.72
C PRO A 14 -16.03 0.19 12.34
N LEU A 15 -17.06 -0.25 11.60
CA LEU A 15 -18.15 0.62 11.16
C LEU A 15 -19.11 0.96 12.32
N VAL A 16 -19.43 -0.02 13.16
CA VAL A 16 -20.21 0.16 14.39
C VAL A 16 -19.53 1.18 15.29
N GLU A 17 -18.22 1.04 15.50
CA GLU A 17 -17.46 1.96 16.34
C GLU A 17 -17.38 3.36 15.74
N SER A 18 -17.21 3.46 14.42
CA SER A 18 -17.26 4.74 13.72
C SER A 18 -18.61 5.45 13.90
N ILE A 19 -19.74 4.73 13.79
CA ILE A 19 -21.09 5.29 13.96
C ILE A 19 -21.36 5.66 15.42
N ARG A 20 -20.87 4.86 16.38
CA ARG A 20 -20.96 5.18 17.81
C ARG A 20 -20.27 6.49 18.14
N ARG A 21 -19.09 6.75 17.56
CA ARG A 21 -18.29 7.96 17.82
C ARG A 21 -18.79 9.20 17.09
N GLY A 22 -19.05 9.08 15.79
CA GLY A 22 -19.30 10.25 14.91
C GLY A 22 -20.74 10.37 14.42
N GLY A 23 -21.62 9.46 14.82
CA GLY A 23 -22.95 9.35 14.24
C GLY A 23 -22.95 8.80 12.80
N LEU A 24 -24.12 8.84 12.16
CA LEU A 24 -24.26 8.41 10.77
C LEU A 24 -23.83 9.54 9.81
N LEU A 25 -22.60 9.48 9.32
CA LEU A 25 -22.04 10.51 8.42
C LEU A 25 -22.66 10.50 7.02
N GLN A 26 -22.89 9.32 6.45
CA GLN A 26 -23.52 9.17 5.15
C GLN A 26 -24.94 8.63 5.31
N PRO A 27 -25.98 9.36 4.86
CA PRO A 27 -27.36 8.95 5.03
C PRO A 27 -27.66 7.68 4.24
N ILE A 28 -28.58 6.88 4.76
CA ILE A 28 -29.07 5.68 4.10
C ILE A 28 -30.13 6.08 3.07
N THR A 29 -30.09 5.50 1.87
CA THR A 29 -31.07 5.82 0.81
C THR A 29 -32.11 4.72 0.67
N ILE A 30 -33.39 5.11 0.66
CA ILE A 30 -34.54 4.22 0.51
C ILE A 30 -35.50 4.70 -0.59
N THR A 31 -36.37 3.82 -1.07
CA THR A 31 -37.51 4.16 -1.93
C THR A 31 -38.68 4.70 -1.10
N LEU A 32 -39.71 5.24 -1.77
CA LEU A 32 -40.97 5.67 -1.12
C LEU A 32 -41.64 4.55 -0.33
N GLU A 33 -41.54 3.31 -0.80
CA GLU A 33 -42.10 2.11 -0.18
C GLU A 33 -41.19 1.54 0.93
N GLY A 34 -40.10 2.22 1.27
CA GLY A 34 -39.18 1.80 2.33
C GLY A 34 -38.15 0.75 1.90
N HIS A 35 -37.96 0.51 0.60
CA HIS A 35 -36.94 -0.41 0.12
C HIS A 35 -35.56 0.23 0.20
N LEU A 36 -34.61 -0.48 0.80
CA LEU A 36 -33.23 0.00 0.96
C LEU A 36 -32.47 -0.09 -0.36
N ILE A 37 -32.03 1.06 -0.88
CA ILE A 37 -31.23 1.17 -2.11
C ILE A 37 -29.74 1.01 -1.75
N CYS A 38 -29.16 1.99 -1.04
CA CYS A 38 -27.75 1.97 -0.61
C CYS A 38 -27.61 2.00 0.92
N GLY A 39 -26.44 1.59 1.44
CA GLY A 39 -26.14 1.64 2.88
C GLY A 39 -26.48 0.38 3.69
N ALA A 40 -26.39 -0.80 3.07
CA ALA A 40 -26.59 -2.11 3.72
C ALA A 40 -25.81 -2.28 5.03
N ARG A 41 -24.50 -2.10 4.95
CA ARG A 41 -23.56 -2.25 6.07
C ARG A 41 -23.83 -1.22 7.18
N ARG A 42 -24.20 0.02 6.80
CA ARG A 42 -24.58 1.09 7.73
C ARG A 42 -25.85 0.74 8.49
N LEU A 43 -26.90 0.26 7.81
CA LEU A 43 -28.13 -0.18 8.47
C LEU A 43 -27.86 -1.35 9.43
N ALA A 44 -27.04 -2.32 9.03
CA ALA A 44 -26.68 -3.44 9.89
C ALA A 44 -25.90 -3.00 11.13
N ALA A 45 -24.95 -2.07 10.99
CA ALA A 45 -24.22 -1.49 12.11
C ALA A 45 -25.14 -0.70 13.06
N ILE A 46 -26.07 0.08 12.54
CA ILE A 46 -27.08 0.81 13.34
C ILE A 46 -27.98 -0.14 14.12
N LYS A 47 -28.36 -1.28 13.52
CA LYS A 47 -29.12 -2.33 14.21
C LYS A 47 -28.34 -2.92 15.40
N GLN A 48 -27.03 -3.12 15.25
CA GLN A 48 -26.18 -3.58 16.36
C GLN A 48 -26.07 -2.53 17.48
N LEU A 49 -26.15 -1.24 17.15
CA LEU A 49 -26.21 -0.15 18.11
C LEU A 49 -27.60 0.06 18.75
N ALA A 50 -28.61 -0.73 18.34
CA ALA A 50 -29.98 -0.66 18.83
C ALA A 50 -30.65 0.73 18.69
N TRP A 51 -30.27 1.52 17.68
CA TRP A 51 -30.92 2.81 17.44
C TRP A 51 -32.36 2.61 16.94
N LYS A 52 -33.30 3.33 17.54
CA LYS A 52 -34.73 3.23 17.21
C LYS A 52 -35.13 4.02 15.96
N THR A 53 -34.42 5.11 15.66
CA THR A 53 -34.72 6.00 14.54
C THR A 53 -33.42 6.38 13.81
N VAL A 54 -33.50 6.58 12.51
CA VAL A 54 -32.37 6.98 11.66
C VAL A 54 -32.83 7.88 10.53
N ASN A 55 -32.04 8.90 10.21
CA ASN A 55 -32.31 9.78 9.08
C ASN A 55 -31.99 9.06 7.76
N VAL A 56 -32.94 9.11 6.83
CA VAL A 56 -32.87 8.46 5.52
C VAL A 56 -33.17 9.45 4.41
N TRP A 57 -32.60 9.22 3.23
CA TRP A 57 -32.96 9.92 2.01
C TRP A 57 -33.92 9.08 1.19
N VAL A 58 -35.08 9.64 0.87
CA VAL A 58 -36.10 8.99 0.05
C VAL A 58 -35.94 9.42 -1.40
N ARG A 59 -35.81 8.46 -2.32
CA ARG A 59 -35.77 8.72 -3.77
C ARG A 59 -37.08 8.26 -4.42
N SER A 60 -37.81 9.22 -5.00
CA SER A 60 -39.11 8.99 -5.65
C SER A 60 -39.02 8.55 -7.11
N GLY A 61 -37.90 8.80 -7.78
CA GLY A 61 -37.68 8.49 -9.21
C GLY A 61 -36.99 7.14 -9.50
N VAL A 62 -36.77 6.31 -8.48
CA VAL A 62 -36.10 5.00 -8.59
C VAL A 62 -37.09 3.91 -8.19
N SER A 63 -38.21 3.87 -8.92
CA SER A 63 -39.36 3.01 -8.62
C SER A 63 -39.21 1.60 -9.18
N ASP A 64 -38.42 1.42 -10.24
CA ASP A 64 -38.20 0.13 -10.87
C ASP A 64 -36.98 -0.60 -10.29
N ARG A 65 -37.05 -1.93 -10.29
CA ARG A 65 -36.01 -2.81 -9.73
C ARG A 65 -34.64 -2.60 -10.41
N LEU A 66 -34.64 -2.24 -11.69
CA LEU A 66 -33.42 -1.99 -12.46
C LEU A 66 -32.74 -0.68 -12.00
N GLY A 67 -33.49 0.41 -11.85
CA GLY A 67 -32.96 1.67 -11.32
C GLY A 67 -32.35 1.52 -9.92
N GLN A 68 -32.94 0.69 -9.06
CA GLN A 68 -32.40 0.42 -7.72
C GLN A 68 -31.05 -0.30 -7.76
N LEU A 69 -30.91 -1.28 -8.67
CA LEU A 69 -29.68 -2.04 -8.84
C LEU A 69 -28.57 -1.21 -9.48
N LEU A 70 -28.89 -0.40 -10.49
CA LEU A 70 -27.92 0.52 -11.10
C LEU A 70 -27.43 1.56 -10.09
N ALA A 71 -28.31 2.13 -9.27
CA ALA A 71 -27.90 3.06 -8.21
C ALA A 71 -27.01 2.41 -7.14
N GLU A 72 -27.27 1.15 -6.76
CA GLU A 72 -26.39 0.39 -5.88
C GLU A 72 -25.02 0.12 -6.52
N GLN A 73 -25.00 -0.17 -7.82
CA GLN A 73 -23.79 -0.43 -8.56
C GLN A 73 -22.95 0.85 -8.75
N ASP A 74 -23.57 1.97 -9.11
CA ASP A 74 -22.91 3.26 -9.33
C ASP A 74 -22.24 3.79 -8.05
N ASP A 75 -22.90 3.70 -6.89
CA ASP A 75 -22.35 4.10 -5.58
C ASP A 75 -21.05 3.34 -5.26
N ASN A 76 -20.97 2.06 -5.66
CA ASN A 76 -19.80 1.23 -5.42
C ASN A 76 -18.72 1.37 -6.51
N LEU A 77 -19.11 1.43 -7.79
CA LEU A 77 -18.17 1.44 -8.92
C LEU A 77 -17.54 2.80 -9.19
N LEU A 78 -18.27 3.89 -8.97
CA LEU A 78 -17.79 5.24 -9.27
C LEU A 78 -16.93 5.84 -8.16
N HIS A 79 -16.67 5.09 -7.08
CA HIS A 79 -15.74 5.51 -6.04
C HIS A 79 -14.31 5.60 -6.59
N LYS A 80 -13.79 6.83 -6.74
CA LYS A 80 -12.40 7.06 -7.13
C LYS A 80 -11.49 6.77 -5.92
N PRO A 81 -10.63 5.74 -5.98
CA PRO A 81 -9.68 5.48 -4.90
C PRO A 81 -8.67 6.63 -4.78
N LEU A 82 -8.19 6.87 -3.56
CA LEU A 82 -7.08 7.80 -3.33
C LEU A 82 -5.86 7.36 -4.15
N THR A 83 -5.22 8.32 -4.81
CA THR A 83 -3.90 8.10 -5.39
C THR A 83 -2.87 7.89 -4.28
N GLN A 84 -1.71 7.33 -4.64
CA GLN A 84 -0.63 7.09 -3.67
C GLN A 84 -0.14 8.39 -3.00
N LEU A 85 -0.14 9.50 -3.75
CA LEU A 85 0.22 10.83 -3.24
C LEU A 85 -0.85 11.39 -2.30
N GLU A 86 -2.13 11.32 -2.68
CA GLU A 86 -3.23 11.76 -1.80
C GLU A 86 -3.29 10.95 -0.51
N ALA A 87 -3.04 9.64 -0.59
CA ALA A 87 -2.92 8.78 0.58
C ALA A 87 -1.73 9.19 1.48
N ALA A 88 -0.58 9.53 0.90
CA ALA A 88 0.58 10.02 1.65
C ALA A 88 0.31 11.39 2.32
N GLY A 89 -0.42 12.28 1.66
CA GLY A 89 -0.88 13.54 2.23
C GLY A 89 -1.78 13.33 3.46
N LEU A 90 -2.87 12.57 3.31
CA LEU A 90 -3.79 12.25 4.41
C LEU A 90 -3.08 11.53 5.57
N TYR A 91 -2.10 10.67 5.24
CA TYR A 91 -1.29 9.98 6.23
C TYR A 91 -0.48 10.96 7.10
N ARG A 92 0.16 11.96 6.49
CA ARG A 92 0.97 12.95 7.23
C ARG A 92 0.10 13.75 8.20
N GLU A 93 -1.07 14.19 7.74
CA GLU A 93 -2.04 14.91 8.58
C GLU A 93 -2.52 14.05 9.76
N LEU A 94 -2.96 12.82 9.49
CA LEU A 94 -3.42 11.91 10.54
C LEU A 94 -2.30 11.56 11.53
N LYS A 95 -1.08 11.32 11.05
CA LYS A 95 0.08 11.03 11.89
C LYS A 95 0.37 12.19 12.85
N ALA A 96 0.31 13.44 12.38
CA ALA A 96 0.53 14.62 13.22
C ALA A 96 -0.55 14.75 14.30
N LEU A 97 -1.83 14.68 13.92
CA LEU A 97 -2.95 14.77 14.88
C LEU A 97 -2.94 13.65 15.93
N LEU A 98 -2.62 12.42 15.53
CA LEU A 98 -2.48 11.30 16.47
C LEU A 98 -1.30 11.51 17.43
N ALA A 99 -0.20 12.10 16.96
CA ALA A 99 0.95 12.40 17.82
C ALA A 99 0.62 13.51 18.84
N GLU A 100 -0.08 14.56 18.44
CA GLU A 100 -0.55 15.63 19.34
C GLU A 100 -1.53 15.10 20.39
N ASP A 101 -2.45 14.24 19.97
CA ASP A 101 -3.42 13.60 20.86
C ASP A 101 -2.74 12.61 21.83
N ALA A 102 -1.69 11.91 21.38
CA ALA A 102 -0.84 11.09 22.26
C ALA A 102 -0.06 11.95 23.26
N ALA A 103 0.50 13.09 22.83
CA ALA A 103 1.22 14.02 23.70
C ALA A 103 0.29 14.61 24.78
N ARG A 104 -0.91 15.06 24.40
CA ARG A 104 -1.94 15.55 25.34
C ARG A 104 -2.32 14.51 26.39
N ARG A 105 -2.47 13.24 25.98
CA ARG A 105 -2.71 12.14 26.93
C ARG A 105 -1.53 11.98 27.88
N GLN A 106 -0.30 11.95 27.37
CA GLN A 106 0.90 11.76 28.19
C GLN A 106 1.08 12.88 29.21
N GLU A 107 0.80 14.13 28.84
CA GLU A 107 0.81 15.28 29.76
C GLU A 107 -0.24 15.14 30.86
N ALA A 108 -1.45 14.69 30.53
CA ALA A 108 -2.52 14.46 31.51
C ALA A 108 -2.18 13.36 32.52
N THR A 109 -1.45 12.31 32.12
CA THR A 109 -1.04 11.23 33.03
C THR A 109 0.15 11.59 33.92
N ARG A 110 0.97 12.58 33.54
CA ARG A 110 2.18 12.97 34.30
C ARG A 110 1.91 13.65 35.65
N PHE A 111 0.68 14.10 35.91
CA PHE A 111 0.30 14.80 37.14
C PHE A 111 -0.52 13.95 38.14
N ARG A 112 -0.51 12.61 38.02
CA ARG A 112 -1.16 11.73 39.01
C ARG A 112 -0.23 11.48 40.22
N PRO A 113 -0.71 11.58 41.48
CA PRO A 113 0.13 11.37 42.66
C PRO A 113 0.67 9.93 42.72
N ALA A 114 1.89 9.80 43.24
CA ALA A 114 2.71 8.59 43.29
C ALA A 114 2.28 7.52 44.31
N ASP A 115 0.98 7.40 44.63
CA ASP A 115 0.48 6.37 45.56
C ASP A 115 0.06 5.05 44.86
N ASP A 116 0.06 5.00 43.52
CA ASP A 116 -0.12 3.78 42.72
C ASP A 116 1.21 3.37 42.06
N ALA A 117 2.24 3.08 42.87
CA ALA A 117 3.49 2.49 42.39
C ALA A 117 3.29 0.98 42.10
N GLY A 118 2.58 0.67 41.03
CA GLY A 118 2.42 -0.68 40.48
C GLY A 118 3.05 -0.78 39.09
N GLU A 119 4.26 -1.35 39.03
CA GLU A 119 4.91 -1.96 37.86
C GLU A 119 4.83 -1.14 36.54
N ASP A 120 5.73 -0.15 36.40
CA ASP A 120 5.91 0.66 35.19
C ASP A 120 6.55 -0.14 34.02
N GLY A 121 5.76 -1.01 33.41
CA GLY A 121 5.88 -1.34 31.99
C GLY A 121 4.96 -0.45 31.15
N PRO A 122 5.09 -0.40 29.81
CA PRO A 122 4.09 0.23 28.96
C PRO A 122 2.74 -0.42 29.25
N GLY A 123 1.91 0.29 30.03
CA GLY A 123 0.71 -0.27 30.65
C GLY A 123 -0.20 -0.89 29.60
N LYS A 124 -0.39 -2.20 29.70
CA LYS A 124 -1.31 -3.03 28.90
C LYS A 124 -2.77 -2.87 29.34
N LEU A 125 -3.13 -1.71 29.90
CA LEU A 125 -4.49 -1.39 30.32
C LEU A 125 -5.00 -0.28 29.42
N PRO A 126 -6.02 -0.54 28.58
CA PRO A 126 -6.58 0.53 27.79
C PRO A 126 -7.35 1.47 28.72
N GLY A 127 -7.15 2.78 28.55
CA GLY A 127 -8.06 3.76 29.15
C GLY A 127 -9.47 3.58 28.57
N PRO A 128 -10.50 4.24 29.12
CA PRO A 128 -11.92 4.13 28.68
C PRO A 128 -12.21 4.45 27.20
N TRP A 129 -11.16 4.77 26.44
CA TRP A 129 -11.12 5.12 25.04
C TRP A 129 -10.04 4.25 24.40
N ASP A 130 -10.43 3.05 23.96
CA ASP A 130 -9.57 2.05 23.31
C ASP A 130 -9.05 2.56 21.95
N THR A 131 -8.13 3.51 22.00
CA THR A 131 -7.22 3.76 20.89
C THR A 131 -6.15 2.68 20.99
N PRO A 132 -6.01 1.76 20.02
CA PRO A 132 -5.00 0.72 20.10
C PRO A 132 -3.63 1.36 20.28
N SER A 133 -2.93 1.01 21.35
CA SER A 133 -1.53 1.40 21.55
C SER A 133 -0.71 0.86 20.38
N GLY A 134 -0.41 1.73 19.44
CA GLY A 134 0.50 1.52 18.33
C GLY A 134 1.14 2.86 18.01
N GLU A 135 2.39 2.85 17.57
CA GLU A 135 3.07 4.08 17.16
C GLU A 135 2.17 4.83 16.15
N ALA A 136 1.93 6.13 16.35
CA ALA A 136 0.97 6.94 15.58
C ALA A 136 1.06 6.73 14.05
N ARG A 137 2.28 6.44 13.55
CA ARG A 137 2.56 6.02 12.17
C ARG A 137 1.79 4.77 11.71
N VAL A 138 1.77 3.70 12.48
CA VAL A 138 1.10 2.44 12.11
C VAL A 138 -0.42 2.64 12.11
N GLN A 139 -0.92 3.38 13.11
CA GLN A 139 -2.35 3.69 13.21
C GLN A 139 -2.82 4.56 12.05
N ALA A 140 -2.09 5.64 11.74
CA ALA A 140 -2.39 6.50 10.59
C ALA A 140 -2.38 5.72 9.27
N ALA A 141 -1.38 4.86 9.05
CA ALA A 141 -1.29 4.07 7.81
C ALA A 141 -2.48 3.12 7.63
N LYS A 142 -2.91 2.46 8.72
CA LYS A 142 -4.09 1.60 8.74
C LYS A 142 -5.38 2.38 8.47
N MET A 143 -5.50 3.59 9.00
CA MET A 143 -6.68 4.45 8.75
C MET A 143 -6.79 4.91 7.29
N VAL A 144 -5.66 5.19 6.64
CA VAL A 144 -5.65 5.65 5.23
C VAL A 144 -5.82 4.51 4.24
N THR A 145 -5.07 3.43 4.43
CA THR A 145 -4.95 2.38 3.41
C THR A 145 -5.60 1.05 3.80
N GLY A 146 -6.16 0.97 5.02
CA GLY A 146 -6.71 -0.26 5.57
C GLY A 146 -5.66 -1.27 6.07
N ARG A 147 -4.36 -1.01 5.86
CA ARG A 147 -3.24 -1.90 6.20
C ARG A 147 -2.04 -1.13 6.71
N ASP A 148 -1.06 -1.84 7.28
CA ASP A 148 0.18 -1.20 7.68
C ASP A 148 1.08 -0.92 6.45
N SER A 149 0.99 0.31 5.94
CA SER A 149 1.76 0.80 4.78
C SER A 149 2.66 2.00 5.11
N HIS A 150 2.96 2.22 6.39
CA HIS A 150 3.67 3.41 6.87
C HIS A 150 4.99 3.64 6.13
N LYS A 151 5.81 2.59 5.91
CA LYS A 151 7.10 2.71 5.22
C LYS A 151 6.97 3.28 3.80
N SER A 152 5.92 2.93 3.08
CA SER A 152 5.71 3.42 1.72
C SER A 152 5.24 4.87 1.74
N LEU A 153 4.35 5.23 2.66
CA LEU A 153 3.85 6.59 2.83
C LEU A 153 4.96 7.55 3.29
N GLU A 154 5.83 7.11 4.20
CA GLU A 154 7.03 7.87 4.62
C GLU A 154 8.03 8.07 3.47
N ARG A 155 8.22 7.06 2.60
CA ARG A 155 9.08 7.20 1.42
C ARG A 155 8.53 8.23 0.44
N ILE A 156 7.21 8.24 0.21
CA ILE A 156 6.57 9.25 -0.64
C ILE A 156 6.76 10.64 0.00
N GLY A 157 6.48 10.77 1.30
CA GLY A 157 6.70 12.02 2.03
C GLY A 157 8.13 12.53 1.91
N ARG A 158 9.14 11.67 2.08
CA ARG A 158 10.56 12.03 1.91
C ARG A 158 10.87 12.56 0.51
N ILE A 159 10.28 11.97 -0.54
CA ILE A 159 10.46 12.46 -1.91
C ILE A 159 9.79 13.83 -2.09
N GLU A 160 8.60 14.03 -1.54
CA GLU A 160 7.89 15.32 -1.56
C GLU A 160 8.67 16.41 -0.82
N ASP A 161 9.21 16.09 0.36
CA ASP A 161 10.01 17.01 1.17
C ASP A 161 11.29 17.41 0.43
N LEU A 162 12.01 16.45 -0.19
CA LEU A 162 13.20 16.74 -0.99
C LEU A 162 12.92 17.56 -2.24
N ALA A 163 11.73 17.45 -2.83
CA ALA A 163 11.33 18.28 -3.97
C ALA A 163 11.00 19.73 -3.54
N ALA A 164 10.46 19.90 -2.33
CA ALA A 164 10.02 21.19 -1.78
C ALA A 164 11.13 21.96 -1.04
N ASP A 165 12.14 21.27 -0.50
CA ASP A 165 13.22 21.88 0.27
C ASP A 165 14.20 22.65 -0.63
N GLU A 166 14.11 23.99 -0.59
CA GLU A 166 14.97 24.90 -1.36
C GLU A 166 16.45 24.88 -0.92
N SER A 167 16.75 24.34 0.27
CA SER A 167 18.15 24.19 0.72
C SER A 167 18.86 23.03 0.04
N GLN A 168 18.11 22.11 -0.59
CA GLN A 168 18.68 20.97 -1.29
C GLN A 168 19.28 21.37 -2.65
N PRO A 169 20.32 20.67 -3.11
CA PRO A 169 20.87 20.88 -4.45
C PRO A 169 19.83 20.75 -5.57
N ASP A 170 19.92 21.61 -6.58
CA ASP A 170 18.98 21.63 -7.72
C ASP A 170 18.85 20.28 -8.45
N ALA A 171 19.92 19.49 -8.49
CA ALA A 171 19.90 18.16 -9.08
C ALA A 171 18.96 17.20 -8.33
N VAL A 172 19.05 17.18 -6.99
CA VAL A 172 18.20 16.37 -6.10
C VAL A 172 16.74 16.80 -6.21
N ARG A 173 16.47 18.11 -6.17
CA ARG A 173 15.11 18.65 -6.28
C ARG A 173 14.45 18.29 -7.61
N ARG A 174 15.17 18.42 -8.73
CA ARG A 174 14.67 18.03 -10.05
C ARG A 174 14.39 16.54 -10.13
N GLN A 175 15.31 15.70 -9.63
CA GLN A 175 15.11 14.25 -9.60
C GLN A 175 13.89 13.86 -8.76
N ALA A 176 13.74 14.46 -7.56
CA ALA A 176 12.58 14.22 -6.72
C ALA A 176 11.27 14.62 -7.41
N ALA A 177 11.23 15.76 -8.11
CA ALA A 177 10.07 16.19 -8.89
C ALA A 177 9.72 15.22 -10.04
N GLU A 178 10.72 14.67 -10.74
CA GLU A 178 10.52 13.64 -11.76
C GLU A 178 9.96 12.34 -11.16
N GLU A 179 10.48 11.91 -10.00
CA GLU A 179 9.98 10.73 -9.32
C GLU A 179 8.55 10.92 -8.82
N ILE A 180 8.16 12.12 -8.36
CA ILE A 180 6.75 12.44 -8.04
C ILE A 180 5.88 12.30 -9.28
N ALA A 181 6.34 12.78 -10.44
CA ALA A 181 5.60 12.61 -11.69
C ALA A 181 5.46 11.12 -12.07
N ARG A 182 6.50 10.31 -11.86
CA ARG A 182 6.46 8.85 -12.06
C ARG A 182 5.47 8.17 -11.11
N LEU A 183 5.44 8.54 -9.84
CA LEU A 183 4.47 8.04 -8.85
C LEU A 183 3.04 8.41 -9.21
N ARG A 184 2.81 9.64 -9.67
CA ARG A 184 1.49 10.09 -10.15
C ARG A 184 1.02 9.26 -11.35
N ALA A 185 1.93 8.80 -12.20
CA ALA A 185 1.65 7.91 -13.32
C ALA A 185 1.47 6.42 -12.92
N GLY A 186 1.51 6.09 -11.62
CA GLY A 186 1.36 4.73 -11.12
C GLY A 186 2.67 3.94 -10.97
N GLY A 187 3.82 4.64 -10.98
CA GLY A 187 5.12 4.03 -10.70
C GLY A 187 5.23 3.45 -9.30
N SER A 188 6.18 2.53 -9.10
CA SER A 188 6.43 1.93 -7.79
C SER A 188 7.21 2.86 -6.86
N VAL A 189 6.82 2.89 -5.58
CA VAL A 189 7.41 3.75 -4.54
C VAL A 189 8.86 3.41 -4.25
N HIS A 190 9.18 2.12 -4.11
CA HIS A 190 10.51 1.69 -3.67
C HIS A 190 11.62 2.06 -4.69
N PRO A 191 11.50 1.75 -5.99
CA PRO A 191 12.49 2.18 -6.99
C PRO A 191 12.62 3.69 -7.08
N SER A 192 11.51 4.43 -6.96
CA SER A 192 11.51 5.89 -7.01
C SER A 192 12.31 6.47 -5.83
N HIS A 193 12.09 5.95 -4.62
CA HIS A 193 12.85 6.33 -3.43
C HIS A 193 14.36 6.00 -3.55
N LEU A 194 14.71 4.85 -4.13
CA LEU A 194 16.13 4.51 -4.36
C LEU A 194 16.81 5.49 -5.32
N ARG A 195 16.14 5.89 -6.40
CA ARG A 195 16.70 6.85 -7.37
C ARG A 195 16.91 8.23 -6.77
N VAL A 196 15.99 8.71 -5.94
CA VAL A 196 16.19 9.99 -5.22
C VAL A 196 17.35 9.90 -4.23
N ASN A 197 17.49 8.79 -3.50
CA ASN A 197 18.60 8.62 -2.56
C ASN A 197 19.95 8.49 -3.28
N ALA A 198 19.99 7.84 -4.44
CA ALA A 198 21.20 7.79 -5.26
C ALA A 198 21.65 9.20 -5.70
N GLU A 199 20.70 10.04 -6.13
CA GLU A 199 20.98 11.44 -6.47
C GLU A 199 21.44 12.25 -5.26
N LEU A 200 20.87 12.01 -4.07
CA LEU A 200 21.30 12.65 -2.85
C LEU A 200 22.76 12.29 -2.50
N SER A 201 23.11 11.01 -2.59
CA SER A 201 24.49 10.53 -2.41
C SER A 201 25.45 11.11 -3.45
N LEU A 202 25.03 11.22 -4.72
CA LEU A 202 25.82 11.88 -5.75
C LEU A 202 26.07 13.36 -5.44
N ALA A 203 25.04 14.08 -4.99
CA ALA A 203 25.16 15.49 -4.64
C ALA A 203 26.09 15.71 -3.44
N GLU A 204 26.07 14.81 -2.46
CA GLU A 204 27.01 14.83 -1.33
C GLU A 204 28.45 14.58 -1.78
N LEU A 205 28.67 13.59 -2.67
CA LEU A 205 29.99 13.34 -3.25
C LEU A 205 30.51 14.53 -4.07
N ASP A 206 29.65 15.18 -4.85
CA ASP A 206 30.01 16.39 -5.60
C ASP A 206 30.34 17.57 -4.68
N HIS A 207 29.63 17.72 -3.56
CA HIS A 207 29.96 18.72 -2.55
C HIS A 207 31.34 18.47 -1.94
N LEU A 208 31.62 17.24 -1.50
CA LEU A 208 32.94 16.85 -0.99
C LEU A 208 34.05 17.02 -2.05
N ALA A 209 33.75 16.79 -3.33
CA ALA A 209 34.70 16.95 -4.43
C ALA A 209 35.06 18.43 -4.73
N THR A 210 34.20 19.36 -4.34
CA THR A 210 34.33 20.80 -4.63
C THR A 210 34.74 21.64 -3.40
N ASP A 211 34.50 21.13 -2.19
CA ASP A 211 34.86 21.78 -0.93
C ASP A 211 36.39 21.89 -0.77
N GLN A 212 36.94 23.09 -1.00
CA GLN A 212 38.36 23.37 -0.92
C GLN A 212 38.96 23.23 0.49
N THR A 213 38.12 23.16 1.53
CA THR A 213 38.56 22.94 2.91
C THR A 213 38.97 21.48 3.16
N GLN A 214 38.55 20.56 2.29
CA GLN A 214 38.86 19.13 2.40
C GLN A 214 40.26 18.78 1.88
N PRO A 215 40.90 17.73 2.44
CA PRO A 215 42.16 17.18 1.94
C PRO A 215 42.06 16.80 0.46
N ALA A 216 43.12 17.05 -0.31
CA ALA A 216 43.14 16.79 -1.75
C ALA A 216 42.81 15.33 -2.10
N GLU A 217 43.31 14.38 -1.33
CA GLU A 217 43.03 12.94 -1.51
C GLU A 217 41.54 12.61 -1.37
N LEU A 218 40.85 13.22 -0.38
CA LEU A 218 39.43 13.01 -0.15
C LEU A 218 38.60 13.58 -1.30
N ARG A 219 38.98 14.75 -1.81
CA ARG A 219 38.32 15.37 -2.98
C ARG A 219 38.46 14.50 -4.23
N GLU A 220 39.66 13.99 -4.51
CA GLU A 220 39.88 13.12 -5.67
C GLU A 220 39.15 11.78 -5.53
N ARG A 221 39.10 11.21 -4.32
CA ARG A 221 38.31 10.01 -4.06
C ARG A 221 36.82 10.25 -4.26
N ALA A 222 36.28 11.35 -3.75
CA ALA A 222 34.88 11.70 -3.94
C ALA A 222 34.53 11.87 -5.44
N ARG A 223 35.41 12.48 -6.24
CA ARG A 223 35.27 12.57 -7.71
C ARG A 223 35.23 11.21 -8.38
N ALA A 224 36.14 10.31 -7.98
CA ALA A 224 36.23 8.96 -8.54
C ALA A 224 34.97 8.14 -8.22
N GLU A 225 34.49 8.18 -6.98
CA GLU A 225 33.27 7.48 -6.55
C GLU A 225 32.03 8.05 -7.26
N ALA A 226 31.90 9.38 -7.36
CA ALA A 226 30.79 10.00 -8.09
C ALA A 226 30.80 9.61 -9.58
N ALA A 227 31.97 9.53 -10.21
CA ALA A 227 32.12 9.07 -11.58
C ALA A 227 31.71 7.60 -11.73
N ALA A 228 32.13 6.72 -10.82
CA ALA A 228 31.78 5.30 -10.84
C ALA A 228 30.27 5.06 -10.69
N VAL A 229 29.60 5.81 -9.80
CA VAL A 229 28.14 5.73 -9.64
C VAL A 229 27.43 6.18 -10.92
N ARG A 230 27.87 7.29 -11.53
CA ARG A 230 27.30 7.78 -12.80
C ARG A 230 27.53 6.79 -13.95
N ASP A 231 28.69 6.14 -14.01
CA ASP A 231 28.99 5.12 -15.01
C ASP A 231 28.10 3.89 -14.85
N SER A 232 27.93 3.42 -13.61
CA SER A 232 27.01 2.33 -13.28
C SER A 232 25.58 2.65 -13.70
N GLU A 233 25.09 3.86 -13.39
CA GLU A 233 23.76 4.29 -13.82
C GLU A 233 23.62 4.37 -15.34
N ARG A 234 24.63 4.91 -16.04
CA ARG A 234 24.63 4.99 -17.51
C ARG A 234 24.60 3.59 -18.13
N ALA A 235 25.38 2.66 -17.59
CA ALA A 235 25.39 1.28 -18.04
C ALA A 235 24.03 0.60 -17.80
N ALA A 236 23.42 0.80 -16.63
CA ALA A 236 22.10 0.27 -16.31
C ALA A 236 21.01 0.84 -17.24
N LYS A 237 21.01 2.16 -17.46
CA LYS A 237 20.08 2.84 -18.40
C LYS A 237 20.28 2.35 -19.83
N ALA A 238 21.52 2.15 -20.27
CA ALA A 238 21.82 1.63 -21.60
C ALA A 238 21.31 0.19 -21.79
N ALA A 239 21.47 -0.67 -20.77
CA ALA A 239 20.94 -2.04 -20.79
C ALA A 239 19.41 -2.06 -20.83
N GLU A 240 18.74 -1.18 -20.06
CA GLU A 240 17.29 -1.03 -20.09
C GLU A 240 16.78 -0.55 -21.46
N LEU A 241 17.45 0.46 -22.05
CA LEU A 241 17.14 0.97 -23.38
C LEU A 241 17.28 -0.11 -24.47
N ASP A 242 18.34 -0.90 -24.43
CA ASP A 242 18.54 -2.02 -25.35
C ASP A 242 17.44 -3.08 -25.19
N ALA A 243 17.09 -3.44 -23.96
CA ALA A 243 15.98 -4.36 -23.70
C ALA A 243 14.64 -3.82 -24.23
N LEU A 244 14.35 -2.53 -24.03
CA LEU A 244 13.15 -1.89 -24.56
C LEU A 244 13.13 -1.83 -26.09
N ALA A 245 14.27 -1.55 -26.72
CA ALA A 245 14.44 -1.54 -28.17
C ALA A 245 14.20 -2.94 -28.76
N LYS A 246 14.79 -3.98 -28.15
CA LYS A 246 14.56 -5.39 -28.51
C LYS A 246 13.10 -5.77 -28.35
N ALA A 247 12.46 -5.40 -27.24
CA ALA A 247 11.05 -5.63 -27.00
C ALA A 247 10.15 -4.90 -28.01
N ALA A 248 10.51 -3.67 -28.42
CA ALA A 248 9.79 -2.92 -29.45
C ALA A 248 9.93 -3.55 -30.83
N LEU A 249 11.14 -3.98 -31.21
CA LEU A 249 11.39 -4.71 -32.45
C LEU A 249 10.63 -6.04 -32.49
N ALA A 250 10.58 -6.77 -31.37
CA ALA A 250 9.80 -8.00 -31.25
C ALA A 250 8.30 -7.74 -31.49
N ARG A 251 7.75 -6.65 -30.95
CA ARG A 251 6.35 -6.24 -31.19
C ARG A 251 6.08 -5.92 -32.65
N VAL A 252 6.98 -5.20 -33.32
CA VAL A 252 6.84 -4.85 -34.75
C VAL A 252 6.97 -6.09 -35.64
N LYS A 253 7.94 -6.97 -35.35
CA LYS A 253 8.10 -8.23 -36.09
C LYS A 253 6.91 -9.17 -35.92
N ALA A 254 6.40 -9.31 -34.69
CA ALA A 254 5.18 -10.08 -34.42
C ALA A 254 3.96 -9.50 -35.14
N ALA A 255 3.83 -8.17 -35.18
CA ALA A 255 2.76 -7.50 -35.93
C ALA A 255 2.87 -7.69 -37.44
N LYS A 256 4.09 -7.71 -38.00
CA LYS A 256 4.34 -7.99 -39.42
C LYS A 256 4.05 -9.44 -39.80
N ALA A 257 4.34 -10.40 -38.90
CA ALA A 257 4.13 -11.83 -39.15
C ALA A 257 2.66 -12.28 -39.04
N THR A 258 1.84 -11.59 -38.23
CA THR A 258 0.47 -12.03 -37.89
C THR A 258 -0.64 -11.06 -38.32
N GLY A 259 -0.29 -9.87 -38.84
CA GLY A 259 -1.27 -8.85 -39.24
C GLY A 259 -2.05 -8.18 -38.10
N ARG A 260 -1.72 -8.47 -36.83
CA ARG A 260 -2.36 -7.88 -35.63
C ARG A 260 -1.31 -7.36 -34.64
N LYS A 261 -1.62 -6.22 -33.97
CA LYS A 261 -0.71 -5.47 -33.07
C LYS A 261 -0.01 -6.37 -32.04
N GLY A 262 1.33 -6.34 -32.03
CA GLY A 262 2.20 -7.19 -31.18
C GLY A 262 2.20 -6.82 -29.70
N ARG A 263 2.22 -7.85 -28.86
CA ARG A 263 2.04 -7.87 -27.40
C ARG A 263 3.38 -7.61 -26.65
N ARG A 264 3.35 -6.94 -25.48
CA ARG A 264 4.54 -6.61 -24.64
C ARG A 264 5.16 -7.87 -24.00
N PRO A 265 6.51 -8.00 -23.89
CA PRO A 265 7.13 -9.13 -23.20
C PRO A 265 7.26 -8.90 -21.68
N VAL A 266 7.28 -10.02 -20.95
CA VAL A 266 7.42 -10.18 -19.51
C VAL A 266 8.90 -10.26 -19.11
N LEU A 267 9.26 -9.70 -17.96
CA LEU A 267 10.61 -9.71 -17.37
C LEU A 267 11.01 -11.13 -16.91
N THR A 268 12.19 -11.60 -17.32
CA THR A 268 12.79 -12.88 -16.94
C THR A 268 13.65 -12.75 -15.67
N ALA A 269 13.59 -13.75 -14.80
CA ALA A 269 14.31 -13.84 -13.53
C ALA A 269 15.78 -14.31 -13.68
N VAL A 270 16.58 -13.98 -12.67
CA VAL A 270 18.02 -14.25 -12.47
C VAL A 270 18.35 -15.76 -12.41
N GLU A 271 19.55 -16.13 -12.88
CA GLU A 271 20.07 -17.49 -13.04
C GLU A 271 20.18 -18.36 -11.77
N THR A 272 20.17 -19.66 -12.02
CA THR A 272 20.15 -20.83 -11.12
C THR A 272 21.50 -21.09 -10.43
N GLY A 273 21.61 -20.72 -9.16
CA GLY A 273 22.52 -21.36 -8.19
C GLY A 273 21.76 -22.35 -7.30
N GLU A 274 22.47 -23.13 -6.48
CA GLU A 274 21.82 -23.93 -5.42
C GLU A 274 20.99 -22.99 -4.53
N PRO A 275 19.73 -23.34 -4.19
CA PRO A 275 18.86 -22.48 -3.40
C PRO A 275 19.47 -22.23 -2.01
N VAL A 276 20.07 -21.06 -1.82
CA VAL A 276 20.49 -20.62 -0.49
C VAL A 276 19.23 -20.36 0.33
N PRO A 277 19.05 -21.01 1.50
CA PRO A 277 17.85 -20.82 2.31
C PRO A 277 17.78 -19.36 2.78
N PHE A 278 16.71 -18.68 2.42
CA PHE A 278 16.47 -17.32 2.87
C PHE A 278 16.14 -17.27 4.37
N PRO A 279 16.49 -16.18 5.08
CA PRO A 279 16.07 -15.96 6.45
C PRO A 279 14.54 -15.98 6.60
N LEU A 280 14.04 -16.39 7.78
CA LEU A 280 12.60 -16.41 8.07
C LEU A 280 11.94 -15.03 7.89
N SER A 281 12.68 -13.94 8.10
CA SER A 281 12.21 -12.57 7.88
C SER A 281 11.90 -12.27 6.41
N VAL A 282 12.67 -12.85 5.48
CA VAL A 282 12.40 -12.76 4.04
C VAL A 282 11.17 -13.59 3.69
N PHE A 283 11.03 -14.79 4.28
CA PHE A 283 9.83 -15.60 4.12
C PHE A 283 8.56 -14.86 4.57
N THR A 284 8.58 -14.23 5.74
CA THR A 284 7.43 -13.44 6.21
C THR A 284 7.14 -12.24 5.31
N ALA A 285 8.18 -11.52 4.85
CA ALA A 285 8.01 -10.38 3.96
C ALA A 285 7.42 -10.78 2.59
N THR A 286 7.88 -11.90 2.02
CA THR A 286 7.32 -12.44 0.77
C THR A 286 5.84 -12.75 0.90
N TRP A 287 5.42 -13.35 2.03
CA TRP A 287 4.01 -13.64 2.26
C TRP A 287 3.17 -12.39 2.54
N ASP A 288 3.73 -11.40 3.25
CA ASP A 288 3.10 -10.10 3.48
C ASP A 288 2.82 -9.36 2.16
N ASP A 289 3.77 -9.42 1.22
CA ASP A 289 3.63 -8.83 -0.12
C ASP A 289 2.59 -9.56 -0.99
N MET A 290 2.34 -10.85 -0.71
CA MET A 290 1.34 -11.67 -1.41
C MET A 290 -0.05 -11.64 -0.73
N VAL A 291 -0.24 -10.92 0.37
CA VAL A 291 -1.57 -10.88 1.02
C VAL A 291 -2.60 -10.25 0.08
N SER A 292 -3.70 -10.98 -0.17
CA SER A 292 -4.85 -10.53 -0.95
C SER A 292 -4.54 -10.12 -2.39
N TRP A 293 -3.39 -10.53 -2.95
CA TRP A 293 -2.98 -10.14 -4.30
C TRP A 293 -4.03 -10.52 -5.35
N TRP A 294 -4.71 -11.67 -5.16
CA TRP A 294 -5.75 -12.19 -6.04
C TRP A 294 -7.00 -11.30 -6.12
N THR A 295 -7.20 -10.37 -5.18
CA THR A 295 -8.33 -9.43 -5.22
C THR A 295 -8.15 -8.32 -6.27
N HIS A 296 -6.94 -8.16 -6.79
CA HIS A 296 -6.59 -7.13 -7.78
C HIS A 296 -6.74 -7.62 -9.22
N TYR A 297 -7.06 -8.90 -9.43
CA TYR A 297 -7.15 -9.50 -10.74
C TYR A 297 -8.44 -10.31 -10.88
N ASP A 298 -9.16 -10.11 -11.98
CA ASP A 298 -10.34 -10.90 -12.31
C ASP A 298 -9.91 -12.25 -12.92
N PRO A 299 -10.22 -13.40 -12.32
CA PRO A 299 -9.87 -14.72 -12.86
C PRO A 299 -10.42 -14.96 -14.28
N ALA A 300 -11.59 -14.40 -14.60
CA ALA A 300 -12.19 -14.50 -15.93
C ALA A 300 -11.41 -13.69 -16.99
N LEU A 301 -10.63 -12.71 -16.56
CA LEU A 301 -9.70 -11.98 -17.42
C LEU A 301 -8.30 -12.58 -17.41
N VAL A 302 -7.82 -13.07 -16.26
CA VAL A 302 -6.46 -13.63 -16.12
C VAL A 302 -6.33 -14.96 -16.86
N GLY A 303 -7.25 -15.90 -16.66
CA GLY A 303 -7.17 -17.23 -17.26
C GLY A 303 -7.01 -17.19 -18.78
N PRO A 304 -7.90 -16.50 -19.52
CA PRO A 304 -7.78 -16.38 -20.98
C PRO A 304 -6.64 -15.46 -21.44
N ALA A 305 -6.16 -14.56 -20.57
CA ALA A 305 -5.10 -13.61 -20.93
C ALA A 305 -3.69 -14.18 -20.72
N LEU A 306 -3.47 -15.19 -19.89
CA LEU A 306 -2.14 -15.79 -19.79
C LEU A 306 -1.85 -16.63 -21.05
N THR A 307 -0.61 -16.61 -21.54
CA THR A 307 -0.17 -17.60 -22.54
C THR A 307 -0.04 -18.96 -21.87
N ASP A 308 -0.08 -20.06 -22.63
CA ASP A 308 0.06 -21.42 -22.08
C ASP A 308 1.29 -21.54 -21.16
N GLU A 309 2.45 -21.02 -21.59
CA GLU A 309 3.67 -21.02 -20.77
C GLU A 309 3.55 -20.20 -19.47
N GLN A 310 2.79 -19.10 -19.48
CA GLN A 310 2.55 -18.28 -18.28
C GLN A 310 1.57 -18.98 -17.33
N TRP A 311 0.57 -19.65 -17.90
CA TRP A 311 -0.39 -20.46 -17.16
C TRP A 311 0.31 -21.65 -16.49
N ASP A 312 1.16 -22.36 -17.22
CA ASP A 312 1.95 -23.48 -16.70
C ASP A 312 2.88 -23.05 -15.55
N ARG A 313 3.54 -21.90 -15.68
CA ARG A 313 4.37 -21.33 -14.59
C ARG A 313 3.53 -20.94 -13.38
N PHE A 314 2.33 -20.40 -13.59
CA PHE A 314 1.40 -20.06 -12.52
C PHE A 314 0.92 -21.31 -11.77
N GLU A 315 0.51 -22.35 -12.49
CA GLU A 315 0.10 -23.65 -11.94
C GLU A 315 1.25 -24.37 -11.21
N GLN A 316 2.46 -24.30 -11.77
CA GLN A 316 3.66 -24.85 -11.13
C GLN A 316 3.99 -24.13 -9.82
N THR A 317 3.89 -22.79 -9.80
CA THR A 317 4.11 -21.97 -8.60
C THR A 317 3.04 -22.27 -7.54
N LEU A 318 1.78 -22.40 -7.95
CA LEU A 318 0.66 -22.75 -7.07
C LEU A 318 0.88 -24.13 -6.44
N SER A 319 1.21 -25.13 -7.26
CA SER A 319 1.49 -26.49 -6.82
C SER A 319 2.65 -26.55 -5.82
N GLY A 320 3.76 -25.87 -6.11
CA GLY A 320 4.91 -25.80 -5.19
C GLY A 320 4.57 -25.11 -3.86
N THR A 321 3.75 -24.05 -3.92
CA THR A 321 3.30 -23.31 -2.73
C THR A 321 2.39 -24.15 -1.85
N ILE A 322 1.43 -24.88 -2.43
CA ILE A 322 0.52 -25.78 -1.70
C ILE A 322 1.32 -26.91 -1.04
N ALA A 323 2.21 -27.58 -1.79
CA ALA A 323 3.04 -28.66 -1.26
C ALA A 323 3.90 -28.20 -0.08
N PHE A 324 4.51 -27.01 -0.17
CA PHE A 324 5.25 -26.41 0.94
C PHE A 324 4.35 -26.12 2.15
N ALA A 325 3.17 -25.54 1.92
CA ALA A 325 2.23 -25.20 3.00
C ALA A 325 1.77 -26.46 3.75
N ASP A 326 1.51 -27.56 3.05
CA ASP A 326 1.14 -28.84 3.67
C ASP A 326 2.29 -29.44 4.48
N ALA A 327 3.52 -29.43 3.94
CA ALA A 327 4.70 -29.84 4.70
C ALA A 327 4.89 -29.00 5.98
N ALA A 328 4.70 -27.67 5.88
CA ALA A 328 4.81 -26.76 7.02
C ALA A 328 3.70 -26.98 8.07
N ARG A 329 2.47 -27.29 7.66
CA ARG A 329 1.36 -27.65 8.57
C ARG A 329 1.69 -28.93 9.36
N THR A 330 2.15 -29.97 8.66
CA THR A 330 2.56 -31.23 9.29
C THR A 330 3.68 -31.00 10.31
N ALA A 331 4.71 -30.23 9.94
CA ALA A 331 5.80 -29.89 10.87
C ALA A 331 5.33 -29.09 12.10
N ARG A 332 4.35 -28.20 11.92
CA ARG A 332 3.76 -27.42 13.02
C ARG A 332 2.95 -28.28 13.99
N GLN A 333 2.19 -29.25 13.48
CA GLN A 333 1.40 -30.18 14.28
C GLN A 333 2.29 -31.14 15.09
N ALA A 334 3.33 -31.70 14.46
CA ALA A 334 4.28 -32.58 15.13
C ALA A 334 5.01 -31.90 16.31
N ARG A 335 5.30 -30.59 16.20
CA ARG A 335 5.87 -29.79 17.30
C ARG A 335 4.88 -29.54 18.44
N GLY A 336 3.60 -29.41 18.12
CA GLY A 336 2.53 -29.27 19.10
C GLY A 336 2.30 -30.54 19.92
N GLU A 337 2.43 -31.72 19.29
CA GLU A 337 2.33 -33.03 19.93
C GLU A 337 3.56 -33.39 20.77
N GLN A 338 4.74 -32.86 20.44
CA GLN A 338 5.97 -33.04 21.25
C GLN A 338 6.07 -32.07 22.45
N SER A 339 5.23 -31.05 22.51
CA SER A 339 5.21 -30.06 23.60
C SER A 339 4.03 -30.26 24.58
N ALA A 340 3.23 -31.31 24.39
CA ALA A 340 2.12 -31.74 25.24
C ALA A 340 2.49 -33.04 25.97
#